data_AF-A0A7J7LJF4-F1
#
_entry.id   AF-A0A7J7LJF4-F1
#
_cell.length_a   1.000
_cell.length_b   1.000
_cell.length_c   1.000
_cell.angle_alpha   90.00
_cell.angle_beta   90.00
_cell.angle_gamma   90.00
#
_symmetry.space_group_name_H-M   'P 1'
#
loop_
_entity.id
_entity.type
_entity.pdbx_description
1 polymer ?
#
loop_
_entity_poly.entity_id
_entity_poly.type
_entity_poly.pdbx_seq_one_letter_code
_entity_poly.pdbx_strand_id
1 'polypeptide(L)'
;MVQNLVRITVVQSGDHILNTFDDRVSSFAEHKFQRDGIEVKIGCGVIGGSEKEIAVEVKSEGIVSSIPYGMVVWSAGTGTRPIIRNFMEQIGQSKKRSLATDEWLRVEGCDSVYALGDCATIHQRKVMEDILTIFSVADKDNSGTLTVKEFQDVIKDILVRPKSAKKDDLEMCNSSDRLTILETAVSKLSANMGS
;
A
#
# COMPACT_ATOMS: atom_id res chain seq x y z
N MET A 1 -1.17 41.34 10.88
CA MET A 1 -2.61 41.64 11.06
C MET A 1 -3.56 40.77 10.20
N VAL A 2 -3.08 39.70 9.52
CA VAL A 2 -3.94 38.81 8.68
C VAL A 2 -4.32 37.50 9.36
N GLN A 3 -3.55 37.05 10.37
CA GLN A 3 -3.75 35.76 11.06
C GLN A 3 -5.13 35.60 11.72
N ASN A 4 -5.82 36.69 12.06
CA ASN A 4 -7.17 36.64 12.66
C ASN A 4 -8.31 36.65 11.64
N LEU A 5 -8.01 36.70 10.34
CA LEU A 5 -9.00 36.76 9.25
C LEU A 5 -9.11 35.44 8.48
N VAL A 6 -8.16 34.52 8.66
CA VAL A 6 -8.08 33.27 7.91
C VAL A 6 -8.04 32.11 8.90
N ARG A 7 -8.88 31.10 8.64
CA ARG A 7 -8.86 29.81 9.35
C ARG A 7 -8.51 28.72 8.35
N ILE A 8 -7.53 27.89 8.70
CA ILE A 8 -7.11 26.74 7.91
C ILE A 8 -7.46 25.48 8.70
N THR A 9 -8.19 24.57 8.07
CA THR A 9 -8.55 23.26 8.64
C THR A 9 -8.11 22.16 7.68
N VAL A 10 -7.34 21.20 8.19
CA VAL A 10 -6.96 19.97 7.49
C VAL A 10 -7.88 18.86 7.97
N VAL A 11 -8.57 18.19 7.05
CA VAL A 11 -9.43 17.04 7.35
C VAL A 11 -8.74 15.77 6.88
N GLN A 12 -8.53 14.83 7.79
CA GLN A 12 -7.81 13.59 7.55
C GLN A 12 -8.63 12.41 8.05
N SER A 13 -8.76 11.40 7.17
CA SER A 13 -9.64 10.27 7.44
C SER A 13 -9.00 9.15 8.27
N GLY A 14 -7.67 9.14 8.37
CA GLY A 14 -6.92 8.28 9.29
C GLY A 14 -6.76 8.91 10.67
N ASP A 15 -6.19 8.17 11.60
CA ASP A 15 -5.84 8.60 12.96
C ASP A 15 -4.70 9.62 13.01
N HIS A 16 -3.83 9.66 11.99
CA HIS A 16 -2.76 10.65 11.87
C HIS A 16 -2.64 11.22 10.45
N ILE A 17 -2.09 12.43 10.34
CA ILE A 17 -1.52 12.91 9.06
C ILE A 17 -0.21 12.18 8.79
N LEU A 18 0.22 12.13 7.53
CA LEU A 18 1.50 11.48 7.15
C LEU A 18 1.60 10.01 7.62
N ASN A 19 0.49 9.27 7.62
CA ASN A 19 0.37 7.88 8.09
C ASN A 19 1.30 6.84 7.45
N THR A 20 2.07 7.21 6.42
CA THR A 20 3.11 6.36 5.82
C THR A 20 4.46 6.52 6.51
N PHE A 21 4.62 7.55 7.34
CA PHE A 21 5.83 7.84 8.11
C PHE A 21 5.68 7.33 9.55
N ASP A 22 6.81 7.25 10.25
CA ASP A 22 6.86 6.95 11.67
C ASP A 22 6.04 7.97 12.49
N ASP A 23 5.38 7.49 13.55
CA ASP A 23 4.48 8.28 14.40
C ASP A 23 5.13 9.56 14.94
N ARG A 24 6.45 9.55 15.17
CA ARG A 24 7.18 10.73 15.64
C ARG A 24 7.15 11.86 14.63
N VAL A 25 7.20 11.55 13.33
CA VAL A 25 7.12 12.54 12.23
C VAL A 25 5.71 13.12 12.17
N SER A 26 4.70 12.26 12.23
CA SER A 26 3.29 12.64 12.21
C SER A 26 2.93 13.56 13.39
N SER A 27 3.30 13.16 14.62
CA SER A 27 3.08 13.95 15.83
C SER A 27 3.79 15.29 15.78
N PHE A 28 5.04 15.33 15.30
CA PHE A 28 5.77 16.58 15.12
C PHE A 28 5.04 17.53 14.16
N ALA A 29 4.56 17.02 13.02
CA ALA A 29 3.84 17.81 12.03
C ALA A 29 2.49 18.33 12.58
N GLU A 30 1.75 17.50 13.30
CA GLU A 30 0.48 17.89 13.95
C GLU A 30 0.71 19.00 14.98
N HIS A 31 1.71 18.86 15.85
CA HIS A 31 2.08 19.89 16.81
C HIS A 31 2.54 21.19 16.15
N LYS A 32 3.28 21.09 15.03
CA LYS A 32 3.70 22.24 14.23
C LYS A 32 2.48 22.98 13.68
N PHE A 33 1.54 22.26 13.07
CA PHE A 33 0.31 22.82 12.52
C PHE A 33 -0.53 23.49 13.60
N GLN A 34 -0.70 22.85 14.75
CA GLN A 34 -1.43 23.43 15.87
C GLN A 34 -0.79 24.74 16.36
N ARG A 35 0.55 24.79 16.49
CA ARG A 35 1.29 26.01 16.87
C ARG A 35 1.12 27.13 15.84
N ASP A 36 0.99 26.78 14.57
CA ASP A 36 0.77 27.74 13.49
C ASP A 36 -0.71 28.15 13.34
N GLY A 37 -1.61 27.64 14.19
CA GLY A 37 -3.04 27.95 14.17
C GLY A 37 -3.84 27.18 13.11
N ILE A 38 -3.27 26.09 12.59
CA ILE A 38 -3.94 25.18 11.64
C ILE A 38 -4.67 24.10 12.44
N GLU A 39 -5.97 23.98 12.24
CA GLU A 39 -6.78 22.94 12.87
C GLU A 39 -6.63 21.62 12.10
N VAL A 40 -6.26 20.54 12.78
CA VAL A 40 -6.17 19.19 12.18
C VAL A 40 -7.29 18.32 12.74
N LYS A 41 -8.22 17.91 11.88
CA LYS A 41 -9.32 16.99 12.20
C LYS A 41 -8.99 15.60 11.67
N ILE A 42 -8.43 14.76 12.53
CA ILE A 42 -8.16 13.33 12.28
C ILE A 42 -9.42 12.48 12.48
N GLY A 43 -9.42 11.25 11.98
CA GLY A 43 -10.55 10.32 12.06
C GLY A 43 -11.81 10.82 11.33
N CYS A 44 -11.67 11.82 10.47
CA CYS A 44 -12.77 12.56 9.88
C CYS A 44 -12.80 12.36 8.35
N GLY A 45 -13.95 11.96 7.81
CA GLY A 45 -14.17 11.80 6.37
C GLY A 45 -15.08 12.90 5.81
N VAL A 46 -14.72 13.50 4.68
CA VAL A 46 -15.67 14.36 3.95
C VAL A 46 -16.66 13.47 3.21
N ILE A 47 -17.95 13.65 3.46
CA ILE A 47 -19.04 12.84 2.88
C ILE A 47 -19.86 13.60 1.84
N GLY A 48 -19.66 14.91 1.73
CA GLY A 48 -20.34 15.78 0.78
C GLY A 48 -20.09 17.25 1.07
N GLY A 49 -20.80 18.12 0.38
CA GLY A 49 -20.73 19.56 0.61
C GLY A 49 -21.66 20.34 -0.29
N SER A 50 -21.79 21.63 0.02
CA SER A 50 -22.43 22.65 -0.80
C SER A 50 -21.38 23.68 -1.26
N GLU A 51 -21.83 24.74 -1.93
CA GLU A 51 -20.96 25.84 -2.37
C GLU A 51 -20.25 26.58 -1.23
N LYS A 52 -20.75 26.47 0.01
CA LYS A 52 -20.25 27.26 1.15
C LYS A 52 -19.80 26.43 2.34
N GLU A 53 -20.07 25.13 2.33
CA GLU A 53 -19.77 24.24 3.46
C GLU A 53 -19.44 22.82 3.02
N ILE A 54 -18.61 22.13 3.79
CA ILE A 54 -18.35 20.69 3.62
C ILE A 54 -18.96 19.92 4.79
N ALA A 55 -19.58 18.78 4.49
CA ALA A 55 -20.06 17.84 5.49
C ALA A 55 -18.95 16.84 5.83
N VAL A 56 -18.60 16.77 7.11
CA VAL A 56 -17.53 15.95 7.66
C VAL A 56 -18.07 15.02 8.73
N GLU A 57 -17.86 13.73 8.55
CA GLU A 57 -18.24 12.67 9.47
C GLU A 57 -17.07 12.25 10.35
N VAL A 58 -17.27 12.20 11.66
CA VAL A 58 -16.35 11.58 12.62
C VAL A 58 -16.56 10.07 12.59
N LYS A 59 -15.62 9.33 12.01
CA LYS A 59 -15.80 7.89 11.71
C LYS A 59 -16.06 7.01 12.94
N SER A 60 -15.50 7.36 14.09
CA SER A 60 -15.68 6.62 15.33
C SER A 60 -17.08 6.78 15.92
N GLU A 61 -17.77 7.88 15.61
CA GLU A 61 -19.02 8.27 16.26
C GLU A 61 -20.20 8.30 15.27
N GLY A 62 -19.94 8.33 13.97
CA GLY A 62 -20.96 8.54 12.93
C GLY A 62 -21.58 9.95 12.97
N ILE A 63 -20.98 10.87 13.72
CA ILE A 63 -21.49 12.24 13.87
C ILE A 63 -21.05 13.07 12.66
N VAL A 64 -22.03 13.70 12.01
CA VAL A 64 -21.80 14.61 10.89
C VAL A 64 -21.79 16.05 11.39
N SER A 65 -20.75 16.79 11.02
CA SER A 65 -20.59 18.22 11.27
C SER A 65 -20.40 18.97 9.95
N SER A 66 -20.76 20.25 9.92
CA SER A 66 -20.53 21.11 8.77
C SER A 66 -19.38 22.08 9.03
N ILE A 67 -18.48 22.26 8.06
CA ILE A 67 -17.37 23.21 8.12
C ILE A 67 -17.55 24.23 6.99
N PRO A 68 -17.80 25.52 7.30
CA PRO A 68 -17.88 26.56 6.28
C PRO A 68 -16.50 26.85 5.70
N TYR A 69 -16.44 27.10 4.39
CA TYR A 69 -15.20 27.36 3.69
C TYR A 69 -15.35 28.52 2.68
N GLY A 70 -14.24 29.21 2.43
CA GLY A 70 -14.09 30.10 1.26
C GLY A 70 -13.30 29.47 0.11
N MET A 71 -12.47 28.48 0.43
CA MET A 71 -11.68 27.70 -0.53
C MET A 71 -11.50 26.27 0.00
N VAL A 72 -11.62 25.28 -0.90
CA VAL A 72 -11.31 23.87 -0.62
C VAL A 72 -10.17 23.43 -1.54
N VAL A 73 -9.16 22.81 -0.93
CA VAL A 73 -8.12 22.09 -1.67
C VAL A 73 -8.36 20.61 -1.46
N TRP A 74 -8.66 19.89 -2.53
CA TRP A 74 -8.91 18.46 -2.49
C TRP A 74 -7.67 17.68 -2.94
N SER A 75 -6.92 17.14 -1.98
CA SER A 75 -5.70 16.35 -2.23
C SER A 75 -5.87 14.87 -1.88
N ALA A 76 -7.11 14.36 -1.81
CA ALA A 76 -7.40 13.01 -1.36
C ALA A 76 -7.94 12.10 -2.48
N GLY A 77 -7.43 10.87 -2.53
CA GLY A 77 -7.99 9.77 -3.34
C GLY A 77 -7.71 9.88 -4.84
N THR A 78 -6.99 8.90 -5.37
CA THR A 78 -6.88 8.65 -6.81
C THR A 78 -7.87 7.54 -7.19
N GLY A 79 -8.85 7.88 -8.02
CA GLY A 79 -9.79 6.90 -8.56
C GLY A 79 -9.30 6.26 -9.86
N THR A 80 -9.71 5.03 -10.13
CA THR A 80 -9.50 4.35 -11.42
C THR A 80 -10.11 5.17 -12.55
N ARG A 81 -9.32 5.49 -13.59
CA ARG A 81 -9.83 6.22 -14.76
C ARG A 81 -10.92 5.42 -15.50
N PRO A 82 -11.95 6.08 -16.08
CA PRO A 82 -13.06 5.39 -16.74
C PRO A 82 -12.62 4.39 -17.83
N ILE A 83 -11.61 4.74 -18.63
CA ILE A 83 -11.07 3.84 -19.66
C ILE A 83 -10.51 2.54 -19.08
N ILE A 84 -9.80 2.64 -17.95
CA ILE A 84 -9.24 1.48 -17.26
C ILE A 84 -10.36 0.65 -16.64
N ARG A 85 -11.37 1.29 -16.03
CA ARG A 85 -12.54 0.61 -15.47
C ARG A 85 -13.30 -0.19 -16.53
N ASN A 86 -13.58 0.42 -17.68
CA ASN A 86 -14.26 -0.25 -18.79
C ASN A 86 -13.46 -1.44 -19.32
N PHE A 87 -12.13 -1.30 -19.39
CA PHE A 87 -11.27 -2.41 -19.78
C PHE A 87 -11.28 -3.54 -18.74
N MET A 88 -11.19 -3.21 -17.44
CA MET A 88 -11.30 -4.18 -16.34
C MET A 88 -12.61 -4.97 -16.38
N GLU A 89 -13.73 -4.34 -16.74
CA GLU A 89 -15.01 -5.03 -16.92
C GLU A 89 -14.96 -6.08 -18.03
N GLN A 90 -14.32 -5.76 -19.15
CA GLN A 90 -14.19 -6.68 -20.30
C GLN A 90 -13.32 -7.90 -19.98
N ILE A 91 -12.30 -7.74 -19.13
CA ILE A 91 -11.36 -8.82 -18.77
C ILE A 91 -11.71 -9.51 -17.44
N GLY A 92 -12.92 -9.28 -16.90
CA GLY A 92 -13.39 -9.94 -15.68
C GLY A 92 -12.77 -9.45 -14.37
N GLN A 93 -12.15 -8.27 -14.37
CA GLN A 93 -11.51 -7.64 -13.21
C GLN A 93 -12.36 -6.53 -12.54
N SER A 94 -13.67 -6.48 -12.78
CA SER A 94 -14.57 -5.40 -12.32
C SER A 94 -14.61 -5.18 -10.79
N LYS A 95 -14.23 -6.18 -9.98
CA LYS A 95 -14.19 -6.09 -8.51
C LYS A 95 -12.88 -5.50 -7.96
N LYS A 96 -11.87 -5.29 -8.81
CA LYS A 96 -10.55 -4.77 -8.41
C LYS A 96 -10.55 -3.24 -8.48
N ARG A 97 -9.63 -2.59 -7.75
CA ARG A 97 -9.44 -1.13 -7.80
C ARG A 97 -8.47 -0.66 -8.90
N SER A 98 -7.62 -1.55 -9.39
CA SER A 98 -6.65 -1.32 -10.45
C SER A 98 -6.45 -2.61 -11.24
N LEU A 99 -5.80 -2.53 -12.41
CA LEU A 99 -5.48 -3.71 -13.22
C LEU A 99 -4.57 -4.65 -12.43
N ALA A 100 -5.03 -5.86 -12.21
CA ALA A 100 -4.21 -6.94 -11.68
C ALA A 100 -3.22 -7.37 -12.77
N THR A 101 -1.95 -7.37 -12.39
CA THR A 101 -0.84 -7.81 -13.23
C THR A 101 -0.09 -8.94 -12.56
N ASP A 102 0.57 -9.78 -13.35
CA ASP A 102 1.50 -10.75 -12.83
C ASP A 102 2.85 -10.10 -12.45
N GLU A 103 3.81 -10.95 -12.07
CA GLU A 103 5.14 -10.53 -11.62
C GLU A 103 6.00 -9.90 -12.74
N TRP A 104 5.54 -9.97 -13.99
CA TRP A 104 6.15 -9.37 -15.19
C TRP A 104 5.33 -8.18 -15.72
N LEU A 105 4.42 -7.64 -14.90
CA LEU A 105 3.56 -6.51 -15.23
C LEU A 105 2.55 -6.79 -16.35
N ARG A 106 2.33 -8.06 -16.72
CA ARG A 106 1.31 -8.45 -17.71
C ARG A 106 -0.04 -8.47 -17.06
N VAL A 107 -1.03 -7.87 -17.71
CA VAL A 107 -2.41 -7.85 -17.21
C VAL A 107 -2.97 -9.27 -17.20
N GLU A 108 -3.47 -9.70 -16.04
CA GLU A 108 -4.07 -11.02 -15.89
C GLU A 108 -5.29 -11.16 -16.83
N GLY A 109 -5.29 -12.23 -17.63
CA GLY A 109 -6.31 -12.46 -18.66
C GLY A 109 -5.98 -11.86 -20.03
N CYS A 110 -4.79 -11.30 -20.22
CA CYS A 110 -4.30 -10.76 -21.49
C CYS A 110 -2.87 -11.21 -21.78
N ASP A 111 -2.58 -11.64 -23.01
CA ASP A 111 -1.24 -12.13 -23.37
C ASP A 111 -0.24 -11.03 -23.76
N SER A 112 -0.73 -9.87 -24.21
CA SER A 112 0.11 -8.81 -24.80
C SER A 112 -0.19 -7.41 -24.25
N VAL A 113 -0.79 -7.35 -23.06
CA VAL A 113 -1.11 -6.09 -22.39
C VAL A 113 -0.32 -6.01 -21.09
N TYR A 114 0.35 -4.88 -20.87
CA TYR A 114 1.16 -4.61 -19.69
C TYR A 114 0.64 -3.36 -18.99
N ALA A 115 0.74 -3.30 -17.66
CA ALA A 115 0.32 -2.16 -16.88
C ALA A 115 1.25 -1.91 -15.70
N LEU A 116 1.52 -0.63 -15.41
CA LEU A 116 2.40 -0.19 -14.34
C LEU A 116 1.98 1.20 -13.83
N GLY A 117 2.45 1.58 -12.64
CA GLY A 117 2.06 2.83 -11.97
C GLY A 117 0.65 2.76 -11.38
N ASP A 118 0.03 3.93 -11.18
CA ASP A 118 -1.25 4.07 -10.44
C ASP A 118 -2.42 3.24 -10.99
N CYS A 119 -2.37 2.83 -12.27
CA CYS A 119 -3.43 2.05 -12.89
C CYS A 119 -3.32 0.53 -12.65
N ALA A 120 -2.23 0.05 -12.02
CA ALA A 120 -1.92 -1.35 -11.90
C ALA A 120 -1.61 -1.77 -10.45
N THR A 121 -1.73 -3.06 -10.17
CA THR A 121 -1.23 -3.70 -8.96
C THR A 121 -0.64 -5.06 -9.31
N ILE A 122 0.46 -5.44 -8.67
CA ILE A 122 1.08 -6.74 -8.86
C ILE A 122 0.36 -7.74 -7.97
N HIS A 123 -0.33 -8.68 -8.58
CA HIS A 123 -0.92 -9.80 -7.89
C HIS A 123 0.17 -10.83 -7.58
N GLN A 124 0.71 -10.75 -6.37
CA GLN A 124 1.66 -11.73 -5.89
C GLN A 124 0.93 -13.04 -5.61
N ARG A 125 1.43 -14.13 -6.21
CA ARG A 125 0.99 -15.49 -5.83
C ARG A 125 1.28 -15.71 -4.36
N LYS A 126 0.34 -16.36 -3.66
CA LYS A 126 0.51 -16.59 -2.23
C LYS A 126 1.62 -17.62 -2.05
N VAL A 127 2.59 -17.33 -1.18
CA VAL A 127 3.64 -18.30 -0.81
C VAL A 127 3.03 -19.63 -0.36
N MET A 128 1.85 -19.58 0.25
CA MET A 128 1.08 -20.75 0.68
C MET A 128 0.67 -21.69 -0.46
N GLU A 129 0.51 -21.19 -1.69
CA GLU A 129 0.17 -22.02 -2.85
C GLU A 129 1.37 -22.87 -3.29
N ASP A 130 2.59 -22.36 -3.08
CA ASP A 130 3.84 -23.02 -3.46
C ASP A 130 4.58 -23.62 -2.25
N ILE A 131 4.02 -23.55 -1.03
CA ILE A 131 4.75 -23.88 0.21
C ILE A 131 5.22 -25.33 0.26
N LEU A 132 4.42 -26.27 -0.26
CA LEU A 132 4.78 -27.69 -0.28
C LEU A 132 5.97 -27.95 -1.22
N THR A 133 6.00 -27.24 -2.34
CA THR A 133 7.11 -27.30 -3.30
C THR A 133 8.37 -26.65 -2.73
N ILE A 134 8.22 -25.51 -2.06
CA ILE A 134 9.34 -24.85 -1.38
C ILE A 134 9.88 -25.75 -0.26
N PHE A 135 8.98 -26.37 0.51
CA PHE A 135 9.32 -27.27 1.60
C PHE A 135 10.06 -28.51 1.11
N SER A 136 9.58 -29.18 0.06
CA SER A 136 10.25 -30.36 -0.48
C SER A 136 11.63 -30.06 -1.07
N VAL A 137 11.84 -28.87 -1.61
CA VAL A 137 13.16 -28.40 -2.07
C VAL A 137 14.08 -28.05 -0.90
N ALA A 138 13.51 -27.58 0.21
CA ALA A 138 14.26 -27.15 1.39
C ALA A 138 14.63 -28.29 2.34
N ASP A 139 13.75 -29.27 2.50
CA ASP A 139 13.93 -30.47 3.32
C ASP A 139 14.85 -31.47 2.60
N LYS A 140 16.14 -31.13 2.51
CA LYS A 140 17.13 -31.92 1.77
C LYS A 140 17.36 -33.28 2.40
N ASP A 141 17.18 -33.39 3.71
CA ASP A 141 17.33 -34.63 4.46
C ASP A 141 16.04 -35.46 4.56
N ASN A 142 14.92 -34.96 4.03
CA ASN A 142 13.58 -35.57 4.12
C ASN A 142 13.16 -35.88 5.56
N SER A 143 13.59 -35.06 6.52
CA SER A 143 13.23 -35.23 7.93
C SER A 143 11.77 -34.90 8.21
N GLY A 144 11.07 -34.23 7.29
CA GLY A 144 9.74 -33.68 7.50
C GLY A 144 9.76 -32.42 8.37
N THR A 145 10.93 -31.84 8.62
CA THR A 145 11.13 -30.59 9.35
C THR A 145 12.15 -29.69 8.63
N LEU A 146 12.11 -28.38 8.86
CA LEU A 146 13.12 -27.46 8.31
C LEU A 146 14.00 -26.91 9.42
N THR A 147 15.30 -27.13 9.30
CA THR A 147 16.29 -26.45 10.13
C THR A 147 16.46 -25.00 9.67
N VAL A 148 16.92 -24.12 10.57
CA VAL A 148 17.23 -22.71 10.24
C VAL A 148 18.22 -22.62 9.07
N LYS A 149 19.16 -23.57 8.98
CA LYS A 149 20.17 -23.60 7.91
C LYS A 149 19.56 -23.95 6.55
N GLU A 150 18.71 -24.98 6.49
CA GLU A 150 18.00 -25.37 5.27
C GLU A 150 17.09 -24.25 4.77
N PHE A 151 16.40 -23.60 5.70
CA PHE A 151 15.59 -22.43 5.38
C PHE A 151 16.43 -21.28 4.81
N GLN A 152 17.57 -20.96 5.44
CA GLN A 152 18.47 -19.89 4.97
C GLN A 152 19.05 -20.20 3.59
N ASP A 153 19.40 -21.45 3.30
CA ASP A 153 19.95 -21.86 2.01
C ASP A 153 18.89 -21.73 0.91
N VAL A 154 17.66 -22.19 1.17
CA VAL A 154 16.57 -22.07 0.19
C VAL A 154 16.13 -20.63 -0.04
N ILE A 155 16.09 -19.80 1.00
CA ILE A 155 15.79 -18.38 0.84
C ILE A 155 16.83 -17.70 -0.07
N LYS A 156 18.13 -18.01 0.07
CA LYS A 156 19.16 -17.48 -0.85
C LYS A 156 18.88 -17.86 -2.31
N ASP A 157 18.50 -19.11 -2.57
CA ASP A 157 18.20 -19.59 -3.92
C ASP A 157 16.93 -18.95 -4.50
N ILE A 158 15.92 -18.71 -3.67
CA ILE A 158 14.67 -18.02 -4.05
C ILE A 158 14.93 -16.53 -4.36
N LEU A 159 15.88 -15.89 -3.65
CA LEU A 159 16.22 -14.48 -3.84
C LEU A 159 17.01 -14.21 -5.13
N VAL A 160 17.82 -15.18 -5.59
CA VAL A 160 18.68 -15.03 -6.77
C VAL A 160 17.92 -15.26 -8.08
N ARG A 161 16.72 -15.86 -8.06
CA ARG A 161 15.88 -15.98 -9.27
C ARG A 161 15.18 -14.65 -9.58
N PRO A 162 15.56 -13.90 -10.63
CA PRO A 162 14.55 -13.15 -11.37
C PRO A 162 13.58 -14.22 -11.89
N LYS A 163 12.36 -14.23 -11.34
CA LYS A 163 11.35 -15.24 -11.62
C LYS A 163 11.20 -15.32 -13.15
N SER A 164 11.52 -16.49 -13.71
CA SER A 164 11.20 -16.99 -15.05
C SER A 164 10.93 -15.94 -16.14
N ALA A 165 11.86 -15.02 -16.39
CA ALA A 165 11.86 -14.28 -17.65
C ALA A 165 12.24 -15.26 -18.77
N LYS A 166 11.48 -15.27 -19.88
CA LYS A 166 12.11 -15.61 -21.16
C LYS A 166 13.34 -14.70 -21.29
N LYS A 167 14.44 -15.27 -21.76
CA LYS A 167 15.82 -14.76 -21.66
C LYS A 167 16.06 -13.33 -22.19
N ASP A 168 15.05 -12.67 -22.74
CA ASP A 168 15.21 -11.49 -23.59
C ASP A 168 14.80 -10.15 -22.94
N ASP A 169 14.11 -10.14 -21.79
CA ASP A 169 13.59 -8.90 -21.19
C ASP A 169 14.05 -8.70 -19.73
N LEU A 170 15.28 -8.19 -19.54
CA LEU A 170 15.86 -7.92 -18.21
C LEU A 170 16.66 -6.62 -18.21
N GLU A 171 15.97 -5.48 -18.12
CA GLU A 171 16.49 -4.28 -17.47
C GLU A 171 15.36 -3.60 -16.70
N MET A 172 15.69 -3.05 -15.51
CA MET A 172 14.86 -2.23 -14.61
C MET A 172 14.10 -2.96 -13.48
N CYS A 173 14.78 -3.26 -12.37
CA CYS A 173 14.20 -3.01 -11.04
C CYS A 173 15.29 -2.95 -9.96
N ASN A 174 15.31 -1.84 -9.19
CA ASN A 174 16.36 -1.52 -8.21
C ASN A 174 16.33 -2.44 -6.97
N SER A 175 17.53 -2.75 -6.47
CA SER A 175 17.83 -3.77 -5.45
C SER A 175 17.58 -3.36 -4.00
N SER A 176 17.33 -2.08 -3.71
CA SER A 176 17.40 -1.55 -2.35
C SER A 176 16.17 -1.85 -1.47
N ASP A 177 14.97 -1.93 -2.06
CA ASP A 177 13.72 -2.14 -1.28
C ASP A 177 13.53 -3.61 -0.86
N ARG A 178 14.25 -4.54 -1.51
CA ARG A 178 14.10 -5.98 -1.24
C ARG A 178 14.84 -6.43 0.02
N LEU A 179 15.94 -5.78 0.41
CA LEU A 179 16.67 -6.15 1.62
C LEU A 179 15.90 -5.80 2.91
N THR A 180 15.24 -4.63 2.95
CA THR A 180 14.57 -4.13 4.16
C THR A 180 13.34 -4.97 4.54
N ILE A 181 12.61 -5.45 3.54
CA ILE A 181 11.46 -6.36 3.75
C ILE A 181 11.94 -7.71 4.32
N LEU A 182 13.10 -8.19 3.90
CA LEU A 182 13.68 -9.45 4.38
C LEU A 182 14.24 -9.36 5.80
N GLU A 183 14.96 -8.29 6.14
CA GLU A 183 15.46 -8.09 7.51
C GLU A 183 14.29 -8.05 8.51
N THR A 184 13.17 -7.42 8.11
CA THR A 184 11.97 -7.34 8.94
C THR A 184 11.26 -8.69 9.07
N ALA A 185 11.17 -9.49 8.00
CA ALA A 185 10.52 -10.80 8.02
C ALA A 185 11.35 -11.86 8.78
N VAL A 186 12.67 -11.86 8.58
CA VAL A 186 13.59 -12.78 9.28
C VAL A 186 13.65 -12.45 10.78
N SER A 187 13.68 -11.17 11.15
CA SER A 187 13.70 -10.76 12.56
C SER A 187 12.39 -11.12 13.29
N LYS A 188 11.24 -11.06 12.62
CA LYS A 188 9.93 -11.49 13.19
C LYS A 188 9.81 -13.00 13.32
N LEU A 189 10.34 -13.77 12.37
CA LEU A 189 10.37 -15.23 12.45
C LEU A 189 11.33 -15.72 13.54
N SER A 190 12.47 -15.06 13.73
CA SER A 190 13.42 -15.41 14.80
C SER A 190 12.88 -15.09 16.20
N ALA A 191 12.02 -14.08 16.36
CA ALA A 191 11.40 -13.74 17.64
C ALA A 191 10.31 -14.75 18.07
N ASN A 192 9.65 -15.41 17.11
CA ASN A 192 8.62 -16.42 17.39
C ASN A 192 9.15 -17.85 17.56
N MET A 193 10.43 -18.08 17.30
CA MET A 193 11.10 -19.38 17.50
C MET A 193 11.92 -19.44 18.79
N GLY A 194 11.83 -18.41 19.64
CA GLY A 194 12.55 -18.28 20.91
C GLY A 194 11.70 -18.42 22.18
N SER A 195 10.45 -18.90 22.07
CA SER A 195 9.55 -19.18 23.21
C SER A 195 9.20 -20.67 23.28
#